data_AF-A0A9N7NGA2-F1
#
_entry.id   AF-A0A9N7NGA2-F1
#
_cell.length_a   1.000
_cell.length_b   1.000
_cell.length_c   1.000
_cell.angle_alpha   90.00
_cell.angle_beta   90.00
_cell.angle_gamma   90.00
#
_symmetry.space_group_name_H-M   'P 1'
#
loop_
_entity.id
_entity.type
_entity.pdbx_description
1 polymer ?
#
loop_
_entity_poly.entity_id
_entity_poly.type
_entity_poly.pdbx_seq_one_letter_code
_entity_poly.pdbx_strand_id
1 'polypeptide(L)'
;IYTIEFKKHGLPHAHILLFLSKESKFPNPSDIDRIISAEIPNESSDPQYNEAVKEHMIHGLCGLAKKDSSCMVDGKCTKSFPKKFVESTTVDEEGYPRYRRRDNGSSPEKNSIVVHNGFVVPHNRHLLMKFGVHINVEWCNQSRSIKYLFKYVNKGNDRVTASFYKTSAESDVERLLDEIKLYYDCRYISSCEAAVCPIFVAFFVL
;
A
#
# COMPACT_ATOMS: atom_id res chain seq x y z
N ILE A 1 -1.97 -13.68 -7.25
CA ILE A 1 -3.36 -13.24 -6.97
C ILE A 1 -3.33 -11.73 -6.80
N TYR A 2 -4.31 -10.97 -7.30
CA TYR A 2 -4.36 -9.52 -7.03
C TYR A 2 -5.79 -9.06 -6.76
N THR A 3 -5.92 -7.96 -6.03
CA THR A 3 -7.16 -7.21 -5.84
C THR A 3 -6.88 -5.72 -5.98
N ILE A 4 -7.85 -4.98 -6.49
CA ILE A 4 -7.77 -3.51 -6.62
C ILE A 4 -8.89 -2.94 -5.75
N GLU A 5 -8.51 -2.19 -4.71
CA GLU A 5 -9.43 -1.45 -3.87
C GLU A 5 -9.54 -0.01 -4.33
N PHE A 6 -10.77 0.46 -4.54
CA PHE A 6 -11.07 1.87 -4.75
C PHE A 6 -11.58 2.44 -3.44
N LYS A 7 -10.78 3.30 -2.79
CA LYS A 7 -11.24 4.01 -1.60
C LYS A 7 -12.13 5.16 -2.05
N LYS A 8 -13.33 5.31 -1.48
CA LYS A 8 -14.31 6.35 -1.84
C LYS A 8 -13.72 7.77 -2.03
N HIS A 9 -12.65 8.12 -1.31
CA HIS A 9 -11.94 9.39 -1.41
C HIS A 9 -10.42 9.23 -1.53
N GLY A 10 -9.93 8.08 -1.98
CA GLY A 10 -8.50 7.78 -2.06
C GLY A 10 -8.10 7.22 -3.42
N LEU A 11 -6.81 7.34 -3.73
CA LEU A 11 -6.24 6.78 -4.94
C LEU A 11 -6.47 5.26 -5.01
N PRO A 12 -6.64 4.68 -6.23
CA PRO A 12 -6.74 3.24 -6.40
C PRO A 12 -5.54 2.52 -5.77
N HIS A 13 -5.81 1.44 -5.05
CA HIS A 13 -4.81 0.68 -4.30
C HIS A 13 -4.81 -0.78 -4.76
N ALA A 14 -3.72 -1.23 -5.35
CA ALA A 14 -3.58 -2.63 -5.76
C ALA A 14 -2.85 -3.41 -4.67
N HIS A 15 -3.44 -4.53 -4.24
CA HIS A 15 -2.75 -5.54 -3.43
C HIS A 15 -2.43 -6.73 -4.33
N ILE A 16 -1.15 -7.02 -4.51
CA ILE A 16 -0.65 -8.08 -5.40
C ILE A 16 0.12 -9.10 -4.56
N LEU A 17 -0.33 -10.35 -4.63
CA LEU A 17 0.36 -11.50 -4.06
C LEU A 17 1.15 -12.23 -5.13
N LEU A 18 2.45 -12.34 -4.89
CA LEU A 18 3.39 -13.11 -5.69
C LEU A 18 3.79 -14.37 -4.91
N PHE A 19 3.62 -15.53 -5.55
CA PHE A 19 4.13 -16.80 -5.04
C PHE A 19 5.43 -17.11 -5.78
N LEU A 20 6.52 -17.24 -5.05
CA LEU A 20 7.80 -17.66 -5.59
C LEU A 20 7.83 -19.18 -5.78
N SER A 21 8.57 -19.62 -6.80
CA SER A 21 8.84 -21.05 -7.00
C SER A 21 9.62 -21.60 -5.80
N LYS A 22 9.54 -22.91 -5.56
CA LYS A 22 10.18 -23.55 -4.39
C LYS A 22 11.70 -23.33 -4.37
N GLU A 23 12.31 -23.25 -5.56
CA GLU A 23 13.72 -22.99 -5.81
C GLU A 23 14.07 -21.49 -5.71
N SER A 24 13.08 -20.61 -5.57
CA SER A 24 13.28 -19.17 -5.35
C SER A 24 12.90 -18.76 -3.93
N LYS A 25 12.43 -19.70 -3.11
CA LYS A 25 12.03 -19.47 -1.71
C LYS A 25 13.19 -19.35 -0.73
N PHE A 26 14.44 -19.23 -1.20
CA PHE A 26 15.62 -19.11 -0.35
C PHE A 26 15.51 -17.83 0.52
N PRO A 27 15.16 -17.90 1.81
CA PRO A 27 14.71 -16.74 2.57
C PRO A 27 15.76 -16.35 3.61
N ASN A 28 17.04 -16.46 3.25
CA ASN A 28 18.04 -15.82 4.10
C ASN A 28 17.89 -14.30 3.96
N PRO A 29 18.28 -13.52 4.97
CA PRO A 29 18.13 -12.07 4.90
C PRO A 29 18.82 -11.42 3.69
N SER A 30 19.90 -12.02 3.17
CA SER A 30 20.60 -11.50 2.01
C SER A 30 19.81 -11.68 0.70
N ASP A 31 19.01 -12.73 0.59
CA ASP A 31 18.10 -12.94 -0.54
C ASP A 31 16.93 -11.96 -0.50
N ILE A 32 16.42 -11.65 0.70
CA ILE A 32 15.42 -10.59 0.89
C ILE A 32 16.02 -9.24 0.43
N ASP A 33 17.25 -8.93 0.84
CA ASP A 33 17.94 -7.69 0.49
C ASP A 33 18.22 -7.53 -1.02
N ARG A 34 18.23 -8.64 -1.80
CA ARG A 34 18.33 -8.60 -3.26
C ARG A 34 17.02 -8.18 -3.93
N ILE A 35 15.89 -8.44 -3.28
CA ILE A 35 14.55 -8.21 -3.84
C ILE A 35 13.94 -6.93 -3.27
N ILE A 36 14.13 -6.67 -1.98
CA ILE A 36 13.50 -5.58 -1.24
C ILE A 36 14.61 -4.69 -0.65
N SER A 37 14.56 -3.41 -0.99
CA SER A 37 15.39 -2.37 -0.41
C SER A 37 14.53 -1.44 0.43
N ALA A 38 15.08 -0.96 1.53
CA ALA A 38 14.51 0.13 2.33
C ALA A 38 15.53 1.26 2.53
N GLU A 39 16.42 1.44 1.56
CA GLU A 39 17.51 2.42 1.58
C GLU A 39 17.41 3.39 0.39
N ILE A 40 17.90 4.61 0.58
CA ILE A 40 18.18 5.55 -0.51
C ILE A 40 19.47 5.08 -1.20
N PRO A 41 19.43 4.74 -2.50
CA PRO A 41 20.61 4.26 -3.22
C PRO A 41 21.63 5.39 -3.39
N ASN A 42 22.89 5.05 -3.64
CA ASN A 42 23.93 6.06 -3.85
C ASN A 42 23.72 6.80 -5.18
N GLU A 43 23.66 8.14 -5.11
CA GLU A 43 23.38 9.01 -6.24
C GLU A 43 24.42 8.91 -7.36
N SER A 44 25.70 8.74 -7.02
CA SER A 44 26.77 8.57 -8.02
C SER A 44 26.69 7.23 -8.75
N SER A 45 26.12 6.19 -8.12
CA SER A 45 26.00 4.85 -8.71
C SER A 45 24.77 4.67 -9.59
N ASP A 46 23.63 5.24 -9.19
CA ASP A 46 22.35 5.11 -9.89
C ASP A 46 21.48 6.35 -9.63
N PRO A 47 21.72 7.45 -10.36
CA PRO A 47 21.02 8.72 -10.13
C PRO A 47 19.51 8.62 -10.33
N GLN A 48 19.07 7.87 -11.36
CA GLN A 48 17.66 7.72 -11.68
C GLN A 48 16.90 6.95 -10.60
N TYR A 49 17.50 5.86 -10.08
CA TYR A 49 16.89 5.13 -8.98
C TYR A 49 16.89 5.95 -7.68
N ASN A 50 17.95 6.72 -7.43
CA ASN A 50 18.01 7.65 -6.30
C ASN A 50 16.90 8.69 -6.34
N GLU A 51 16.69 9.33 -7.48
CA GLU A 51 15.61 10.30 -7.70
C GLU A 51 14.23 9.65 -7.49
N ALA A 52 13.97 8.49 -8.11
CA ALA A 52 12.71 7.77 -7.96
C ALA A 52 12.41 7.38 -6.51
N VAL A 53 13.43 6.98 -5.73
CA VAL A 53 13.28 6.67 -4.30
C VAL A 53 12.96 7.94 -3.50
N LYS A 54 13.69 9.04 -3.74
CA LYS A 54 13.45 10.33 -3.09
C LYS A 54 12.07 10.90 -3.41
N GLU A 55 11.56 10.66 -4.62
CA GLU A 55 10.26 11.15 -5.06
C GLU A 55 9.11 10.32 -4.50
N HIS A 56 9.16 9.00 -4.69
CA HIS A 56 7.99 8.14 -4.48
C HIS A 56 8.06 7.26 -3.22
N MET A 57 9.24 6.94 -2.70
CA MET A 57 9.42 5.96 -1.62
C MET A 57 9.65 6.58 -0.25
N ILE A 58 9.71 7.90 -0.14
CA ILE A 58 9.86 8.56 1.17
C ILE A 58 8.50 8.64 1.84
N HIS A 59 8.37 8.00 3.01
CA HIS A 59 7.22 8.20 3.86
C HIS A 59 7.15 9.69 4.21
N GLY A 60 6.02 10.32 3.86
CA GLY A 60 5.81 11.74 4.02
C GLY A 60 6.12 12.21 5.46
N LEU A 61 6.51 13.48 5.58
CA LEU A 61 6.85 14.10 6.84
C LEU A 61 5.76 13.80 7.88
N CYS A 62 6.14 13.15 8.97
CA CYS A 62 5.26 12.78 10.06
C CYS A 62 6.03 12.90 11.39
N GLY A 63 5.34 12.71 12.50
CA GLY A 63 5.93 12.90 13.83
C GLY A 63 5.97 14.37 14.20
N LEU A 64 7.07 14.78 14.82
CA LEU A 64 7.26 16.17 15.26
C LEU A 64 7.35 17.16 14.11
N ALA A 65 7.82 16.71 12.93
CA ALA A 65 7.95 17.54 11.74
C ALA A 65 6.60 17.95 11.13
N LYS A 66 5.57 17.09 11.26
CA LYS A 66 4.22 17.36 10.76
C LYS A 66 3.20 16.50 11.50
N LYS A 67 2.59 17.08 12.54
CA LYS A 67 1.61 16.41 13.40
C LYS A 67 0.27 16.17 12.70
N ASP A 68 -0.07 17.00 11.71
CA ASP A 68 -1.34 16.93 10.98
C ASP A 68 -1.32 15.93 9.81
N SER A 69 -0.25 15.16 9.66
CA SER A 69 -0.18 14.13 8.62
C SER A 69 -1.20 13.02 8.89
N SER A 70 -1.85 12.52 7.84
CA SER A 70 -2.91 11.49 7.94
C SER A 70 -2.47 10.18 8.60
N CYS A 71 -1.16 9.93 8.68
CA CYS A 71 -0.60 8.78 9.38
C CYS A 71 -0.45 8.98 10.90
N MET A 72 -0.66 10.19 11.43
CA MET A 72 -0.48 10.53 12.83
C MET A 72 -1.76 10.28 13.63
N VAL A 73 -1.66 9.50 14.70
CA VAL A 73 -2.73 9.27 15.68
C VAL A 73 -2.09 9.32 17.07
N ASP A 74 -2.68 10.06 18.00
CA ASP A 74 -2.17 10.25 19.37
C ASP A 74 -0.70 10.68 19.43
N GLY A 75 -0.29 11.55 18.50
CA GLY A 75 1.08 12.04 18.41
C GLY A 75 2.12 11.02 17.93
N LYS A 76 1.70 9.83 17.49
CA LYS A 76 2.57 8.78 16.94
C LYS A 76 2.18 8.44 15.50
N CYS A 77 3.18 8.14 14.68
CA CYS A 77 2.93 7.61 13.36
C CYS A 77 2.37 6.18 13.49
N THR A 78 1.18 5.95 12.95
CA THR A 78 0.50 4.63 12.88
C THR A 78 1.32 3.57 12.14
N LYS A 79 2.25 4.00 11.28
CA LYS A 79 3.19 3.14 10.55
C LYS A 79 4.56 3.04 11.23
N SER A 80 4.73 3.68 12.39
CA SER A 80 5.94 3.70 13.21
C SER A 80 7.18 4.21 12.46
N PHE A 81 7.01 5.29 11.68
CA PHE A 81 8.12 6.05 11.12
C PHE A 81 8.58 7.16 12.09
N PRO A 82 9.88 7.51 12.09
CA PRO A 82 10.97 6.84 11.36
C PRO A 82 11.29 5.45 11.93
N LYS A 83 11.69 4.53 11.06
CA LYS A 83 12.16 3.19 11.44
C LYS A 83 13.60 3.27 11.98
N LYS A 84 13.96 2.34 12.86
CA LYS A 84 15.33 2.21 13.38
C LYS A 84 16.30 1.82 12.26
N PHE A 85 17.53 2.31 12.35
CA PHE A 85 18.62 1.84 11.50
C PHE A 85 19.02 0.41 11.87
N VAL A 86 19.32 -0.40 10.86
CA VAL A 86 19.71 -1.80 11.00
C VAL A 86 20.69 -2.14 9.87
N GLU A 87 21.85 -2.71 10.22
CA GLU A 87 22.93 -3.00 9.27
C GLU A 87 22.63 -4.15 8.29
N SER A 88 21.76 -5.07 8.67
CA SER A 88 21.35 -6.20 7.84
C SER A 88 19.89 -6.56 8.10
N THR A 89 19.23 -7.15 7.11
CA THR A 89 17.88 -7.64 7.32
C THR A 89 17.88 -8.73 8.39
N THR A 90 16.89 -8.71 9.27
CA THR A 90 16.67 -9.77 10.26
C THR A 90 15.21 -10.19 10.23
N VAL A 91 14.93 -11.45 10.50
CA VAL A 91 13.56 -11.94 10.70
C VAL A 91 13.40 -12.15 12.20
N ASP A 92 12.42 -11.52 12.82
CA ASP A 92 12.16 -11.70 14.25
C ASP A 92 11.54 -13.08 14.56
N GLU A 93 11.40 -13.41 15.85
CA GLU A 93 10.82 -14.68 16.32
C GLU A 93 9.38 -14.88 15.85
N GLU A 94 8.67 -13.78 15.59
CA GLU A 94 7.32 -13.82 15.04
C GLU A 94 7.33 -14.11 13.54
N GLY A 95 8.43 -13.86 12.84
CA GLY A 95 8.61 -14.10 11.41
C GLY A 95 8.47 -12.85 10.54
N TYR A 96 8.54 -11.65 11.13
CA TYR A 96 8.46 -10.38 10.42
C TYR A 96 9.86 -9.88 10.04
N PRO A 97 10.07 -9.45 8.78
CA PRO A 97 11.34 -8.91 8.35
C PRO A 97 11.52 -7.48 8.88
N ARG A 98 12.64 -7.25 9.58
CA ARG A 98 13.21 -5.92 9.80
C ARG A 98 14.24 -5.68 8.72
N TYR A 99 13.85 -4.94 7.69
CA TYR A 99 14.72 -4.66 6.54
C TYR A 99 15.95 -3.83 6.92
N ARG A 100 17.05 -4.11 6.21
CA ARG A 100 18.28 -3.32 6.26
C ARG A 100 18.01 -1.84 5.96
N ARG A 101 18.51 -0.98 6.85
CA ARG A 101 18.47 0.47 6.82
C ARG A 101 19.75 1.01 7.42
N ARG A 102 20.84 1.05 6.65
CA ARG A 102 22.14 1.53 7.14
C ARG A 102 22.12 3.03 7.33
N ASP A 103 22.87 3.50 8.31
CA ASP A 103 23.11 4.92 8.48
C ASP A 103 24.30 5.34 7.62
N ASN A 104 24.00 5.85 6.42
CA ASN A 104 25.03 6.22 5.45
C ASN A 104 25.49 7.67 5.62
N GLY A 105 25.02 8.39 6.66
CA GLY A 105 25.25 9.83 6.85
C GLY A 105 24.70 10.74 5.73
N SER A 106 24.19 10.14 4.64
CA SER A 106 23.68 10.82 3.47
C SER A 106 22.34 11.45 3.83
N SER A 107 22.37 12.77 3.97
CA SER A 107 21.25 13.62 4.34
C SER A 107 20.79 14.42 3.12
N PRO A 108 20.01 13.84 2.18
CA PRO A 108 19.35 14.66 1.18
C PRO A 108 18.34 15.58 1.87
N GLU A 109 18.52 16.89 1.70
CA GLU A 109 17.53 17.88 2.10
C GLU A 109 16.35 17.84 1.11
N LYS A 110 15.16 17.47 1.59
CA LYS A 110 13.91 17.68 0.87
C LYS A 110 13.08 18.64 1.70
N ASN A 111 12.78 19.83 1.18
CA ASN A 111 11.98 20.87 1.87
C ASN A 111 12.54 21.24 3.27
N SER A 112 13.86 21.43 3.38
CA SER A 112 14.55 21.80 4.65
C SER A 112 14.50 20.73 5.75
N ILE A 113 14.15 19.49 5.42
CA ILE A 113 14.15 18.37 6.37
C ILE A 113 15.09 17.27 5.87
N VAL A 114 15.95 16.80 6.77
CA VAL A 114 16.90 15.72 6.53
C VAL A 114 16.13 14.41 6.34
N VAL A 115 16.12 13.89 5.12
CA VAL A 115 15.49 12.60 4.80
C VAL A 115 16.54 11.51 4.88
N HIS A 116 16.46 10.64 5.88
CA HIS A 116 17.36 9.49 6.04
C HIS A 116 16.65 8.17 5.74
N ASN A 117 17.41 7.07 5.67
CA ASN A 117 16.92 5.71 5.37
C ASN A 117 15.80 5.22 6.32
N GLY A 118 15.62 5.85 7.47
CA GLY A 118 14.52 5.53 8.40
C GLY A 118 13.13 5.87 7.86
N PHE A 119 13.02 6.76 6.87
CA PHE A 119 11.75 7.16 6.25
C PHE A 119 11.42 6.41 4.97
N VAL A 120 12.32 5.59 4.44
CA VAL A 120 12.11 4.89 3.16
C VAL A 120 11.10 3.77 3.33
N VAL A 121 10.12 3.69 2.45
CA VAL A 121 9.17 2.58 2.37
C VAL A 121 9.87 1.40 1.66
N PRO A 122 9.78 0.16 2.18
CA PRO A 122 10.35 -1.03 1.53
C PRO A 122 9.82 -1.19 0.11
N HIS A 123 10.73 -1.38 -0.85
CA HIS A 123 10.38 -1.41 -2.26
C HIS A 123 11.32 -2.30 -3.08
N ASN A 124 10.91 -2.64 -4.30
CA ASN A 124 11.75 -3.33 -5.26
C ASN A 124 12.19 -2.35 -6.35
N ARG A 125 13.49 -2.30 -6.65
CA ARG A 125 14.07 -1.40 -7.67
C ARG A 125 13.38 -1.55 -9.02
N HIS A 126 13.20 -2.78 -9.51
CA HIS A 126 12.63 -3.02 -10.84
C HIS A 126 11.17 -2.56 -10.92
N LEU A 127 10.36 -2.84 -9.89
CA LEU A 127 8.96 -2.42 -9.84
C LEU A 127 8.84 -0.88 -9.77
N LEU A 128 9.66 -0.24 -8.93
CA LEU A 128 9.68 1.22 -8.83
C LEU A 128 10.03 1.87 -10.17
N MET A 129 11.12 1.43 -10.80
CA MET A 129 11.57 2.00 -12.08
C MET A 129 10.61 1.72 -13.24
N LYS A 130 9.88 0.60 -13.19
CA LYS A 130 8.92 0.23 -14.24
C LYS A 130 7.64 1.05 -14.17
N PHE A 131 7.13 1.32 -12.97
CA PHE A 131 5.83 1.95 -12.79
C PHE A 131 5.89 3.42 -12.41
N GLY A 132 6.98 3.90 -11.79
CA GLY A 132 7.10 5.31 -11.38
C GLY A 132 6.04 5.75 -10.38
N VAL A 133 5.64 4.88 -9.46
CA VAL A 133 4.59 5.14 -8.46
C VAL A 133 5.04 4.72 -7.07
N HIS A 134 4.25 5.10 -6.05
CA HIS A 134 4.49 4.63 -4.69
C HIS A 134 4.18 3.12 -4.55
N ILE A 135 5.16 2.31 -4.16
CA ILE A 135 5.06 0.86 -4.02
C ILE A 135 5.57 0.45 -2.64
N ASN A 136 4.82 -0.40 -1.94
CA ASN A 136 5.29 -1.05 -0.72
C ASN A 136 5.45 -2.56 -1.00
N VAL A 137 6.67 -3.08 -0.90
CA VAL A 137 6.94 -4.51 -1.09
C VAL A 137 7.28 -5.13 0.24
N GLU A 138 6.52 -6.15 0.65
CA GLU A 138 6.67 -6.83 1.91
C GLU A 138 6.92 -8.33 1.70
N TRP A 139 7.94 -8.88 2.38
CA TRP A 139 8.13 -10.32 2.46
C TRP A 139 7.19 -10.90 3.51
N CYS A 140 6.43 -11.93 3.14
CA CYS A 140 5.40 -12.52 3.99
C CYS A 140 5.59 -14.02 4.06
N ASN A 141 5.93 -14.54 5.24
CA ASN A 141 6.10 -15.98 5.45
C ASN A 141 5.23 -16.55 6.57
N GLN A 142 4.26 -15.77 7.07
CA GLN A 142 3.42 -16.16 8.19
C GLN A 142 1.95 -16.34 7.82
N SER A 143 1.28 -17.22 8.55
CA SER A 143 -0.17 -17.41 8.50
C SER A 143 -0.96 -16.13 8.79
N ARG A 144 -0.46 -15.23 9.66
CA ARG A 144 -1.09 -13.92 9.94
C ARG A 144 -1.02 -12.99 8.74
N SER A 145 0.13 -12.92 8.06
CA SER A 145 0.29 -12.14 6.82
C SER A 145 -0.56 -12.71 5.69
N ILE A 146 -0.65 -14.04 5.60
CA ILE A 146 -1.54 -14.74 4.67
C ILE A 146 -3.02 -14.42 4.99
N LYS A 147 -3.44 -14.45 6.26
CA LYS A 147 -4.80 -14.08 6.68
C LYS A 147 -5.11 -12.62 6.36
N TYR A 148 -4.16 -11.71 6.63
CA TYR A 148 -4.28 -10.30 6.27
C TYR A 148 -4.47 -10.16 4.76
N LEU A 149 -3.74 -10.90 3.96
CA LEU A 149 -3.87 -10.87 2.52
C LEU A 149 -5.21 -11.44 2.02
N PHE A 150 -5.65 -12.59 2.54
CA PHE A 150 -6.96 -13.15 2.23
C PHE A 150 -8.11 -12.20 2.61
N LYS A 151 -7.94 -11.37 3.64
CA LYS A 151 -8.91 -10.31 3.96
C LYS A 151 -9.08 -9.34 2.79
N TYR A 152 -8.00 -8.92 2.12
CA TYR A 152 -8.10 -8.00 0.97
C TYR A 152 -8.57 -8.69 -0.31
N VAL A 153 -8.10 -9.91 -0.56
CA VAL A 153 -8.53 -10.70 -1.74
C VAL A 153 -10.02 -11.02 -1.70
N ASN A 154 -10.56 -11.35 -0.53
CA ASN A 154 -11.97 -11.71 -0.37
C ASN A 154 -12.84 -10.56 0.12
N LYS A 155 -12.30 -9.34 0.23
CA LYS A 155 -13.14 -8.18 0.49
C LYS A 155 -13.95 -7.93 -0.77
N GLY A 156 -15.26 -8.17 -0.68
CA GLY A 156 -16.17 -7.92 -1.78
C GLY A 156 -16.12 -6.46 -2.24
N ASN A 157 -16.56 -6.21 -3.48
CA ASN A 157 -16.69 -4.86 -4.00
C ASN A 157 -17.64 -4.03 -3.11
N ASP A 158 -17.42 -2.72 -3.07
CA ASP A 158 -18.40 -1.81 -2.47
C ASP A 158 -19.73 -1.94 -3.24
N ARG A 159 -20.75 -2.42 -2.54
CA ARG A 159 -22.12 -2.57 -3.07
C ARG A 159 -22.98 -1.43 -2.56
N VAL A 160 -23.84 -0.92 -3.44
CA VAL A 160 -24.85 0.07 -3.08
C VAL A 160 -26.21 -0.55 -3.33
N THR A 161 -27.05 -0.55 -2.31
CA THR A 161 -28.46 -0.88 -2.44
C THR A 161 -29.20 0.41 -2.79
N ALA A 162 -29.72 0.49 -4.02
CA ALA A 162 -30.56 1.59 -4.45
C ALA A 162 -32.03 1.22 -4.25
N SER A 163 -32.78 2.05 -3.55
CA SER A 163 -34.23 1.90 -3.38
C SER A 163 -34.98 3.05 -4.04
N PHE A 164 -35.97 2.75 -4.86
CA PHE A 164 -36.81 3.77 -5.51
C PHE A 164 -38.17 3.84 -4.83
N TYR A 165 -38.59 5.04 -4.44
CA TYR A 165 -39.96 5.30 -3.99
C TYR A 165 -40.71 6.04 -5.09
N LYS A 166 -41.88 5.52 -5.49
CA LYS A 166 -42.81 6.28 -6.33
C LYS A 166 -43.51 7.32 -5.46
N THR A 167 -43.28 8.60 -5.73
CA THR A 167 -44.13 9.67 -5.18
C THR A 167 -45.48 9.59 -5.89
N SER A 168 -46.44 8.89 -5.28
CA SER A 168 -47.81 8.85 -5.78
C SER A 168 -48.47 10.21 -5.52
N ALA A 169 -48.47 11.07 -6.53
CA ALA A 169 -49.63 11.90 -6.76
C ALA A 169 -50.68 11.01 -7.43
N GLU A 170 -51.86 10.96 -6.80
CA GLU A 170 -53.12 10.37 -7.27
C GLU A 170 -53.40 8.88 -6.94
N SER A 171 -54.19 8.75 -5.88
CA SER A 171 -55.35 7.87 -5.65
C SER A 171 -55.26 6.36 -5.95
N ASP A 172 -55.44 5.60 -4.87
CA ASP A 172 -56.25 4.37 -4.76
C ASP A 172 -56.24 3.42 -5.96
N VAL A 173 -55.20 2.58 -6.03
CA VAL A 173 -55.37 1.16 -6.30
C VAL A 173 -54.32 0.43 -5.46
N GLU A 174 -54.75 -0.61 -4.75
CA GLU A 174 -53.93 -1.59 -4.04
C GLU A 174 -53.00 -2.30 -5.06
N ARG A 175 -52.01 -1.56 -5.55
CA ARG A 175 -51.00 -2.05 -6.48
C ARG A 175 -50.09 -2.94 -5.66
N LEU A 176 -50.13 -4.24 -5.93
CA LEU A 176 -49.10 -5.21 -5.56
C LEU A 176 -47.71 -4.57 -5.79
N LEU A 177 -47.15 -4.00 -4.72
CA LEU A 177 -45.83 -3.42 -4.73
C LEU A 177 -44.86 -4.59 -4.70
N ASP A 178 -44.26 -4.85 -5.85
CA ASP A 178 -43.21 -5.85 -6.01
C ASP A 178 -41.96 -5.35 -5.29
N GLU A 179 -41.82 -5.72 -4.01
CA GLU A 179 -40.67 -5.39 -3.15
C GLU A 179 -39.34 -5.73 -3.83
N ILE A 180 -39.29 -6.78 -4.65
CA ILE A 180 -38.07 -7.22 -5.34
C ILE A 180 -37.66 -6.21 -6.44
N LYS A 181 -38.62 -5.55 -7.10
CA LYS A 181 -38.33 -4.50 -8.11
C LYS A 181 -37.99 -3.14 -7.51
N LEU A 182 -38.19 -2.95 -6.20
CA LEU A 182 -37.90 -1.70 -5.51
C LEU A 182 -36.43 -1.57 -5.10
N TYR A 183 -35.70 -2.70 -5.03
CA TYR A 183 -34.30 -2.73 -4.61
C TYR A 183 -33.41 -3.27 -5.73
N TYR A 184 -32.45 -2.46 -6.14
CA TYR A 184 -31.34 -2.91 -6.99
C TYR A 184 -30.07 -3.00 -6.16
N ASP A 185 -29.49 -4.18 -6.11
CA ASP A 185 -28.17 -4.41 -5.54
C ASP A 185 -27.11 -4.23 -6.64
N CYS A 186 -26.56 -3.02 -6.72
CA CYS A 186 -25.66 -2.61 -7.78
C CYS A 186 -24.21 -2.58 -7.29
N ARG A 187 -23.28 -2.96 -8.18
CA ARG A 187 -21.87 -2.66 -7.99
C ARG A 187 -21.63 -1.19 -8.35
N TYR A 188 -21.05 -0.44 -7.42
CA TYR A 188 -20.59 0.92 -7.72
C TYR A 188 -19.28 0.86 -8.50
N ILE A 189 -19.25 1.50 -9.67
CA ILE A 189 -18.04 1.71 -10.48
C ILE A 189 -17.73 3.21 -10.40
N SER A 190 -16.68 3.58 -9.65
CA SER A 190 -16.26 4.98 -9.56
C SER A 190 -15.60 5.44 -10.86
N SER A 191 -15.63 6.75 -11.13
CA SER A 191 -14.84 7.36 -12.22
C SER A 191 -13.33 7.08 -12.10
N CYS A 192 -12.84 6.83 -10.88
CA CYS A 192 -11.47 6.42 -10.60
C CYS A 192 -11.16 5.00 -11.10
N GLU A 193 -12.16 4.13 -11.29
CA GLU A 193 -11.97 2.82 -11.93
C GLU A 193 -11.72 2.95 -13.44
N ALA A 194 -12.16 4.05 -14.07
CA ALA A 194 -12.02 4.31 -15.50
C ALA A 194 -10.77 5.12 -15.87
N ALA A 195 -10.10 5.75 -14.90
CA ALA A 195 -8.92 6.57 -15.12
C ALA A 195 -7.66 5.96 -14.49
N VAL A 196 -6.55 5.94 -15.24
CA VAL A 196 -5.22 5.54 -14.77
C VAL A 196 -4.72 6.58 -13.76
N CYS A 197 -5.01 6.39 -12.47
CA CYS A 197 -4.52 7.22 -11.37
C CYS A 197 -3.32 6.55 -10.68
N PRO A 198 -2.44 7.30 -9.99
CA PRO A 198 -1.26 6.75 -9.32
C PRO A 198 -1.67 5.67 -8.33
N ILE A 199 -1.33 4.43 -8.67
CA ILE A 199 -1.70 3.25 -7.91
C ILE A 199 -0.69 3.10 -6.78
N PHE A 200 -1.16 3.11 -5.53
CA PHE A 200 -0.35 2.52 -4.47
C PHE A 200 -0.35 1.01 -4.70
N VAL A 201 0.81 0.37 -4.82
CA VAL A 201 0.87 -1.09 -5.01
C VAL A 201 1.53 -1.73 -3.80
N ALA A 202 0.80 -2.60 -3.11
CA ALA A 202 1.34 -3.46 -2.07
C ALA A 202 1.68 -4.82 -2.66
N PHE A 203 2.96 -5.18 -2.76
CA PHE A 203 3.39 -6.51 -3.14
C PHE A 203 3.68 -7.34 -1.89
N PHE A 204 3.18 -8.57 -1.89
CA PHE A 204 3.47 -9.55 -0.85
C PHE A 204 4.12 -10.77 -1.49
N VAL A 205 5.31 -11.11 -1.02
CA VAL A 205 6.14 -12.19 -1.59
C VAL A 205 6.11 -13.40 -0.63
N LEU A 206 5.64 -14.55 -1.13
CA LEU A 206 5.46 -15.85 -0.44
C LEU A 206 6.31 -16.98 -1.05
#